data_AF-A0A929K8A2-F1
#
_entry.id   AF-A0A929K8A2-F1
#
_cell.length_a   1.000
_cell.length_b   1.000
_cell.length_c   1.000
_cell.angle_alpha   90.00
_cell.angle_beta   90.00
_cell.angle_gamma   90.00
#
_symmetry.space_group_name_H-M   'P 1'
#
loop_
_entity.id
_entity.type
_entity.pdbx_description
1 polymer ?
#
loop_
_entity_poly.entity_id
_entity_poly.type
_entity_poly.pdbx_seq_one_letter_code
_entity_poly.pdbx_strand_id
1 'polypeptide(L)'
;MKTGYQQLDNRIAMTRKKKEKLLLVLDYPQIPLHNNPAEIALRELVIKRKVSYGTKSEKGRIAWENMMTIMDTCRKHDVSFMEYVKDIFSKRYSMPRLSTLILEKARVNTTSY
;
A
#
# COMPACT_ATOMS: atom_id res chain seq x y z
N MET A 1 27.23 19.50 8.12
CA MET A 1 28.38 18.72 8.62
C MET A 1 28.76 17.76 7.53
N LYS A 2 29.98 17.91 6.99
CA LYS A 2 30.57 16.94 6.07
C LYS A 2 31.53 16.09 6.89
N THR A 3 31.50 14.78 6.67
CA THR A 3 32.26 13.79 7.41
C THR A 3 33.60 13.47 6.75
N GLY A 4 33.82 13.95 5.52
CA GLY A 4 34.97 13.57 4.69
C GLY A 4 34.76 12.27 3.91
N TYR A 5 33.66 11.55 4.19
CA TYR A 5 33.29 10.32 3.49
C TYR A 5 32.00 10.55 2.67
N GLN A 6 32.17 10.57 1.35
CA GLN A 6 31.11 10.99 0.42
C GLN A 6 29.84 10.14 0.53
N GLN A 7 29.95 8.82 0.71
CA GLN A 7 28.78 7.95 0.81
C GLN A 7 27.96 8.24 2.08
N LEU A 8 28.61 8.53 3.19
CA LEU A 8 27.94 8.91 4.43
C LEU A 8 27.31 10.30 4.32
N ASP A 9 28.02 11.27 3.73
CA ASP A 9 27.49 12.62 3.49
C ASP A 9 26.21 12.57 2.62
N ASN A 10 26.19 11.73 1.58
CA ASN A 10 25.02 11.51 0.75
C ASN A 10 23.84 10.90 1.54
N ARG A 11 24.12 9.93 2.43
CA ARG A 11 23.08 9.32 3.28
C ARG A 11 22.50 10.33 4.28
N ILE A 12 23.35 11.12 4.93
CA ILE A 12 22.92 12.20 5.84
C ILE A 12 22.03 13.20 5.09
N ALA A 13 22.43 13.62 3.89
CA ALA A 13 21.64 14.53 3.07
C ALA A 13 20.28 13.94 2.70
N MET A 14 20.21 12.67 2.31
CA MET A 14 18.94 11.99 2.01
C MET A 14 18.04 11.84 3.23
N THR A 15 18.59 11.49 4.39
CA THR A 15 17.83 11.39 5.65
C THR A 15 17.27 12.76 6.05
N ARG A 16 18.08 13.81 5.97
CA ARG A 16 17.63 15.19 6.25
C ARG A 16 16.50 15.62 5.31
N LYS A 17 16.60 15.31 4.01
CA LYS A 17 15.52 15.57 3.03
C LYS A 17 14.21 14.84 3.35
N LYS A 18 14.26 13.75 4.13
CA LYS A 18 13.07 12.97 4.53
C LYS A 18 12.63 13.23 5.97
N LYS A 19 13.22 14.20 6.68
CA LYS A 19 13.00 14.45 8.11
C LYS A 19 11.52 14.53 8.49
N GLU A 20 10.73 15.32 7.75
CA GLU A 20 9.29 15.49 8.01
C GLU A 20 8.54 14.16 8.01
N LYS A 21 8.81 13.29 7.02
CA LYS A 21 8.16 11.98 6.91
C LYS A 21 8.64 11.01 7.99
N LEU A 22 9.93 11.07 8.35
CA LEU A 22 10.51 10.20 9.37
C LEU A 22 10.04 10.54 10.79
N LEU A 23 9.65 11.80 11.02
CA LEU A 23 9.21 12.29 12.33
C LEU A 23 7.68 12.42 12.43
N LEU A 24 6.93 11.99 11.42
CA LEU A 24 5.46 12.08 11.39
C LEU A 24 4.78 11.38 12.59
N VAL A 25 5.42 10.34 13.14
CA VAL A 25 4.96 9.63 14.35
C VAL A 25 4.86 10.54 15.58
N LEU A 26 5.59 11.66 15.62
CA LEU A 26 5.50 12.62 16.72
C LEU A 26 4.15 13.36 16.72
N ASP A 27 3.61 13.63 15.53
CA ASP A 27 2.29 14.25 15.37
C ASP A 27 1.17 13.19 15.38
N TYR A 28 1.46 11.97 14.91
CA TYR A 28 0.52 10.86 14.81
C TYR A 28 1.10 9.58 15.43
N PRO A 29 1.01 9.40 16.76
CA PRO A 29 1.62 8.27 17.48
C PRO A 29 1.14 6.89 17.03
N GLN A 30 -0.01 6.79 16.38
CA GLN A 30 -0.56 5.57 15.81
C GLN A 30 0.18 5.08 14.55
N ILE A 31 0.96 5.95 13.90
CA ILE A 31 1.73 5.59 12.71
C ILE A 31 3.03 4.92 13.16
N PRO A 32 3.38 3.72 12.65
CA PRO A 32 4.64 3.09 12.99
C PRO A 32 5.85 3.93 12.54
N LEU A 33 6.91 3.97 13.35
CA LEU A 33 8.19 4.60 13.00
C LEU A 33 8.87 3.94 11.78
N HIS A 34 8.50 2.69 11.48
CA HIS A 34 9.01 1.92 10.35
C HIS A 34 7.98 1.77 9.22
N ASN A 35 8.45 1.53 8.01
CA ASN A 35 7.61 1.32 6.83
C ASN A 35 7.24 -0.16 6.58
N ASN A 36 7.54 -1.08 7.51
CA ASN A 36 7.32 -2.53 7.34
C ASN A 36 5.93 -2.91 6.77
N PRO A 37 4.80 -2.32 7.23
CA PRO A 37 3.49 -2.67 6.66
C PRO A 37 3.38 -2.38 5.15
N ALA A 38 3.97 -1.26 4.71
CA ALA A 38 4.00 -0.90 3.29
C ALA A 38 4.94 -1.82 2.49
N GLU A 39 6.09 -2.18 3.05
CA GLU A 39 7.03 -3.11 2.39
C GLU A 39 6.44 -4.52 2.24
N ILE A 40 5.76 -5.02 3.28
CA ILE A 40 5.08 -6.31 3.26
C ILE A 40 3.98 -6.31 2.20
N ALA A 41 3.15 -5.25 2.13
CA ALA A 41 2.10 -5.13 1.12
C ALA A 41 2.66 -5.14 -0.32
N LEU A 42 3.82 -4.52 -0.55
CA LEU A 42 4.48 -4.51 -1.86
C LEU A 42 5.22 -5.81 -2.20
N ARG A 43 5.56 -6.63 -1.20
CA ARG A 43 6.40 -7.83 -1.40
C ARG A 43 5.76 -8.83 -2.35
N GLU A 44 4.45 -9.08 -2.21
CA GLU A 44 3.71 -9.99 -3.07
C GLU A 44 3.76 -9.54 -4.54
N LEU A 45 3.56 -8.24 -4.78
CA LEU A 45 3.67 -7.62 -6.10
C LEU A 45 5.07 -7.78 -6.70
N VAL A 46 6.13 -7.52 -5.92
CA VAL A 46 7.52 -7.67 -6.39
C VAL A 46 7.85 -9.12 -6.76
N ILE A 47 7.43 -10.08 -5.93
CA ILE A 47 7.65 -11.52 -6.17
C ILE A 47 6.87 -11.95 -7.42
N LYS A 48 5.59 -11.61 -7.52
CA LYS A 48 4.76 -11.99 -8.66
C LYS A 48 5.29 -11.40 -9.96
N ARG A 49 5.75 -10.15 -9.96
CA ARG A 49 6.41 -9.53 -11.13
C ARG A 49 7.68 -10.27 -11.51
N LYS A 50 8.52 -10.65 -10.53
CA LYS A 50 9.75 -11.41 -10.78
C LYS A 50 9.48 -12.76 -11.41
N VAL A 51 8.49 -13.50 -10.90
CA VAL A 51 8.14 -14.86 -11.39
C VAL A 51 7.45 -14.83 -12.75
N SER A 52 6.62 -13.80 -13.01
CA SER A 52 5.89 -13.66 -14.28
C SER A 52 6.66 -12.93 -15.39
N TYR A 53 7.88 -12.47 -15.11
CA TYR A 53 8.64 -11.54 -15.96
C TYR A 53 7.91 -10.21 -16.24
N GLY A 54 6.89 -9.88 -15.43
CA GLY A 54 6.11 -8.66 -15.55
C GLY A 54 5.24 -8.58 -16.80
N THR A 55 4.69 -7.39 -17.03
CA THR A 55 3.77 -7.10 -18.14
C THR A 55 4.53 -6.50 -19.33
N LYS A 56 4.21 -6.93 -20.55
CA LYS A 56 4.86 -6.44 -21.79
C LYS A 56 4.19 -5.23 -22.43
N SER A 57 3.06 -4.79 -21.91
CA SER A 57 2.29 -3.66 -22.43
C SER A 57 1.81 -2.76 -21.29
N GLU A 58 1.60 -1.49 -21.60
CA GLU A 58 1.10 -0.51 -20.65
C GLU A 58 -0.31 -0.86 -20.14
N LYS A 59 -1.19 -1.30 -21.05
CA LYS A 59 -2.53 -1.80 -20.67
C LYS A 59 -2.44 -2.99 -19.72
N GLY A 60 -1.49 -3.91 -19.96
CA GLY A 60 -1.24 -5.04 -19.07
C GLY A 60 -0.75 -4.59 -17.70
N ARG A 61 0.18 -3.64 -17.65
CA ARG A 61 0.71 -3.05 -16.41
C ARG A 61 -0.41 -2.44 -15.57
N ILE A 62 -1.24 -1.60 -16.17
CA ILE A 62 -2.38 -0.94 -15.51
C ILE A 62 -3.39 -1.97 -14.99
N ALA A 63 -3.79 -2.93 -15.83
CA ALA A 63 -4.75 -3.95 -15.44
C ALA A 63 -4.22 -4.76 -14.24
N TRP A 64 -2.93 -5.10 -14.27
CA TRP A 64 -2.29 -5.87 -13.21
C TRP A 64 -2.16 -5.09 -11.90
N GLU A 65 -1.71 -3.83 -11.95
CA GLU A 65 -1.65 -2.94 -10.78
C GLU A 65 -3.02 -2.72 -10.13
N ASN A 66 -4.05 -2.52 -10.95
CA ASN A 66 -5.42 -2.37 -10.48
C ASN A 66 -5.92 -3.64 -9.77
N MET A 67 -5.73 -4.81 -10.38
CA MET A 67 -6.17 -6.08 -9.80
C MET A 67 -5.44 -6.39 -8.48
N MET A 68 -4.14 -6.13 -8.41
CA MET A 68 -3.36 -6.30 -7.17
C MET A 68 -3.83 -5.35 -6.07
N THR A 69 -4.14 -4.10 -6.41
CA THR A 69 -4.67 -3.10 -5.47
C THR A 69 -6.05 -3.52 -4.93
N ILE A 70 -6.93 -4.00 -5.82
CA ILE A 70 -8.26 -4.50 -5.43
C ILE A 70 -8.10 -5.72 -4.51
N MET A 71 -7.24 -6.67 -4.87
CA MET A 71 -7.00 -7.88 -4.07
C MET A 71 -6.47 -7.55 -2.66
N ASP A 72 -5.48 -6.66 -2.55
CA ASP A 72 -4.95 -6.23 -1.26
C ASP A 72 -6.00 -5.49 -0.41
N THR A 73 -6.84 -4.67 -1.06
CA THR A 73 -7.94 -3.98 -0.38
C THR A 73 -9.00 -4.97 0.10
N CYS A 74 -9.42 -5.92 -0.72
CA CYS A 74 -10.33 -7.00 -0.31
C CYS A 74 -9.78 -7.73 0.92
N ARG A 75 -8.49 -8.10 0.91
CA ARG A 75 -7.82 -8.78 2.02
C ARG A 75 -7.81 -7.95 3.30
N LYS A 76 -7.56 -6.65 3.21
CA LYS A 76 -7.58 -5.72 4.36
C LYS A 76 -8.96 -5.50 4.96
N HIS A 77 -10.03 -5.83 4.23
CA HIS A 77 -11.42 -5.65 4.64
C HIS A 77 -12.17 -6.96 4.81
N ASP A 78 -11.46 -8.09 4.88
CA ASP A 78 -12.04 -9.43 5.08
C ASP A 78 -13.09 -9.80 4.01
N VAL A 79 -12.89 -9.30 2.78
CA VAL A 79 -13.73 -9.58 1.60
C VAL A 79 -13.03 -10.60 0.70
N SER A 80 -13.76 -11.60 0.24
CA SER A 80 -13.27 -12.52 -0.79
C SER A 80 -13.07 -11.79 -2.13
N PHE A 81 -11.83 -11.75 -2.62
CA PHE A 81 -11.51 -11.12 -3.90
C PHE A 81 -12.28 -11.75 -5.07
N MET A 82 -12.36 -13.09 -5.12
CA MET A 82 -13.04 -13.79 -6.21
C MET A 82 -14.54 -13.52 -6.24
N GLU A 83 -15.18 -13.48 -5.07
CA GLU A 83 -16.61 -13.15 -4.97
C GLU A 83 -16.87 -11.69 -5.36
N TYR A 84 -16.02 -10.77 -4.91
CA TYR A 84 -16.13 -9.34 -5.25
C TYR A 84 -16.00 -9.09 -6.76
N VAL A 85 -15.02 -9.72 -7.39
CA VAL A 85 -14.82 -9.66 -8.84
C VAL A 85 -16.02 -10.26 -9.58
N LYS A 86 -16.51 -11.42 -9.13
CA LYS A 86 -17.69 -12.08 -9.72
C LYS A 86 -18.95 -11.21 -9.60
N ASP A 87 -19.18 -10.59 -8.45
CA ASP A 87 -20.33 -9.71 -8.20
C ASP A 87 -20.35 -8.50 -9.16
N ILE A 88 -19.18 -7.88 -9.39
CA ILE A 88 -19.03 -6.77 -10.33
C ILE A 88 -19.26 -7.22 -11.77
N PHE A 89 -18.59 -8.28 -12.22
CA PHE A 89 -18.68 -8.73 -13.62
C PHE A 89 -20.03 -9.36 -13.96
N SER A 90 -20.72 -9.94 -12.97
CA SER A 90 -22.11 -10.40 -13.12
C SER A 90 -23.14 -9.28 -13.05
N LYS A 91 -22.71 -8.03 -12.81
CA LYS A 91 -23.57 -6.84 -12.65
C LYS A 91 -24.61 -6.98 -11.53
N ARG A 92 -24.34 -7.84 -10.55
CA ARG A 92 -25.24 -8.05 -9.42
C ARG A 92 -25.14 -6.90 -8.42
N TYR A 93 -23.92 -6.40 -8.19
CA TYR A 93 -23.63 -5.30 -7.26
C TYR A 93 -24.24 -5.48 -5.86
N SER A 94 -24.32 -6.73 -5.37
CA SER A 94 -24.86 -7.02 -4.04
C SER A 94 -23.85 -6.75 -2.93
N MET A 95 -22.55 -6.75 -3.25
CA MET A 95 -21.51 -6.50 -2.26
C MET A 95 -21.29 -4.99 -2.06
N PRO A 96 -21.00 -4.54 -0.81
CA PRO A 96 -20.59 -3.16 -0.57
C PRO A 96 -19.36 -2.79 -1.41
N ARG A 97 -19.31 -1.55 -1.88
CA ARG A 97 -18.13 -1.03 -2.58
C ARG A 97 -16.96 -0.98 -1.60
N LEU A 98 -15.76 -1.34 -2.07
CA LEU A 98 -14.54 -1.25 -1.25
C LEU A 98 -14.31 0.16 -0.69
N SER A 99 -14.69 1.21 -1.42
CA SER A 99 -14.61 2.59 -0.94
C SER A 99 -15.45 2.82 0.33
N THR A 100 -16.64 2.25 0.40
CA THR A 100 -17.51 2.32 1.58
C THR A 100 -16.86 1.60 2.76
N LEU A 101 -16.34 0.39 2.53
CA LEU A 101 -15.67 -0.40 3.58
C LEU A 101 -14.41 0.30 4.13
N ILE A 102 -13.66 0.99 3.25
CA ILE A 102 -12.50 1.82 3.66
C ILE A 102 -12.95 2.92 4.61
N LEU A 103 -14.01 3.65 4.27
CA LEU A 103 -14.54 4.74 5.11
C LEU A 103 -15.07 4.23 6.45
N GLU A 104 -15.77 3.10 6.46
CA GLU A 104 -16.27 2.47 7.67
C GLU A 104 -15.12 2.07 8.62
N LYS A 105 -14.10 1.40 8.09
CA LYS A 105 -12.93 0.98 8.89
C LYS A 105 -12.15 2.18 9.44
N ALA A 106 -12.01 3.26 8.65
CA ALA A 106 -11.35 4.48 9.09
C ALA A 106 -12.07 5.15 10.28
N ARG A 107 -13.41 5.14 10.30
CA ARG A 107 -14.21 5.69 11.41
C ARG A 107 -13.99 4.89 12.69
N VAL A 108 -14.02 3.57 12.62
CA VAL A 108 -13.84 2.68 13.79
C VAL A 108 -12.46 2.88 14.42
N ASN A 109 -11.41 2.96 13.61
CA ASN A 109 -10.03 3.15 14.10
C ASN A 109 -9.79 4.52 14.76
N THR A 110 -10.67 5.51 14.54
CA THR A 110 -10.56 6.83 15.18
C THR A 110 -11.12 6.83 16.61
N THR A 111 -11.93 5.82 16.97
CA THR A 111 -12.74 5.81 18.20
C THR A 111 -12.15 4.92 19.31
N SER A 112 -10.96 4.33 19.11
CA SER A 112 -10.20 3.65 20.17
C SER A 112 -9.11 4.57 20.71
N TYR A 113 -9.53 5.50 21.56
CA TYR A 113 -8.70 6.23 22.53
C TYR A 113 -9.52 6.44 23.81
#